data_AF-A0A9D3Q3W8-F1
#
_entry.id   AF-A0A9D3Q3W8-F1
#
_cell.length_a   1.000
_cell.length_b   1.000
_cell.length_c   1.000
_cell.angle_alpha   90.00
_cell.angle_beta   90.00
_cell.angle_gamma   90.00
#
_symmetry.space_group_name_H-M   'P 1'
#
loop_
_entity.id
_entity.type
_entity.pdbx_description
1 polymer ?
#
loop_
_entity_poly.entity_id
_entity_poly.type
_entity_poly.pdbx_seq_one_letter_code
_entity_poly.pdbx_strand_id
1 'polypeptide(L)'
;MTLSQLCLLRPLLCRSFIPLARSQLGSGSVQLPPMLRSTVPPPALTRLYATKKSKAKAKGQQAKVNINASLVEDIVNLDEVKGDMATVLASLKEDYSRNLNIRTAPGALDHITVNTKDGRFPLNQLGQISMKSPQLIVVNMTGFPEATAAATQALRESSMKLNPEVDGTIIRVPIPKVTREHRENLAKLAKQFSNKAKESLRRVRSSAITQAKKSKDTVSEDTIRLIEKQVQQMADSYAADIDKQLATKTKELLG
;
A
#
# COMPACT_ATOMS: atom_id res chain seq x y z
N MET A 1 30.88 38.21 49.26
CA MET A 1 32.28 37.72 49.27
C MET A 1 32.52 37.07 47.90
N THR A 2 33.00 37.79 46.86
CA THR A 2 34.43 38.07 46.53
C THR A 2 35.24 36.76 46.53
N LEU A 3 35.91 36.26 45.48
CA LEU A 3 36.63 36.80 44.31
C LEU A 3 36.68 35.69 43.22
N SER A 4 36.58 35.94 41.90
CA SER A 4 37.61 36.49 40.99
C SER A 4 38.84 35.57 40.89
N GLN A 5 39.13 34.92 39.75
CA GLN A 5 40.05 35.31 38.66
C GLN A 5 40.48 33.99 37.95
N LEU A 6 40.91 33.84 36.69
CA LEU A 6 41.26 34.67 35.53
C LEU A 6 41.34 33.71 34.31
N CYS A 7 40.78 34.09 33.16
CA CYS A 7 41.45 34.36 31.88
C CYS A 7 42.49 33.33 31.38
N LEU A 8 42.33 32.88 30.13
CA LEU A 8 43.25 33.18 29.02
C LEU A 8 42.63 32.78 27.65
N LEU A 9 42.47 33.78 26.79
CA LEU A 9 42.70 33.80 25.32
C LEU A 9 41.72 33.12 24.32
N ARG A 10 40.97 33.99 23.62
CA ARG A 10 40.53 33.94 22.20
C ARG A 10 41.75 33.88 21.23
N PRO A 11 41.66 33.75 19.87
CA PRO A 11 40.53 34.00 18.95
C PRO A 11 40.37 33.07 17.70
N LEU A 12 39.23 33.24 17.02
CA LEU A 12 38.99 33.31 15.55
C LEU A 12 39.88 32.51 14.58
N LEU A 13 39.24 31.76 13.65
CA LEU A 13 39.49 31.93 12.21
C LEU A 13 38.40 31.27 11.35
N CYS A 14 37.79 32.11 10.52
CA CYS A 14 36.87 31.78 9.45
C CYS A 14 37.58 31.00 8.33
N ARG A 15 36.89 30.06 7.68
CA ARG A 15 37.26 29.56 6.35
C ARG A 15 36.00 29.25 5.51
N SER A 16 35.35 30.32 5.06
CA SER A 16 34.76 30.34 3.72
C SER A 16 35.90 30.57 2.72
N PHE A 17 35.85 29.98 1.52
CA PHE A 17 35.93 30.71 0.25
C PHE A 17 36.12 29.77 -0.95
N ILE A 18 35.16 29.93 -1.86
CA ILE A 18 35.17 29.65 -3.30
C ILE A 18 36.32 30.44 -3.95
N PRO A 19 36.96 29.94 -5.03
CA PRO A 19 37.68 30.81 -5.95
C PRO A 19 36.93 30.90 -7.29
N LEU A 20 36.43 32.10 -7.56
CA LEU A 20 36.10 32.61 -8.87
C LEU A 20 37.25 33.58 -9.19
N ALA A 21 38.06 33.32 -10.21
CA ALA A 21 39.12 34.23 -10.60
C ALA A 21 39.17 34.39 -12.12
N ARG A 22 39.07 35.66 -12.49
CA ARG A 22 38.95 36.27 -13.80
C ARG A 22 40.32 36.86 -14.17
N SER A 23 40.68 36.67 -15.45
CA SER A 23 41.66 37.38 -16.31
C SER A 23 42.66 38.39 -15.73
N GLN A 24 43.92 38.31 -16.20
CA GLN A 24 44.73 39.50 -16.53
C GLN A 24 45.57 39.31 -17.80
N LEU A 25 45.80 40.43 -18.47
CA LEU A 25 46.45 40.68 -19.77
C LEU A 25 47.98 40.89 -19.66
N GLY A 26 48.65 40.81 -20.83
CA GLY A 26 50.01 41.31 -21.12
C GLY A 26 51.06 40.19 -21.18
N SER A 27 51.99 40.08 -22.13
CA SER A 27 52.66 41.04 -23.01
C SER A 27 53.26 40.24 -24.19
N GLY A 28 53.37 40.84 -25.38
CA GLY A 28 53.79 40.14 -26.60
C GLY A 28 55.30 39.97 -26.81
N SER A 29 55.65 39.10 -27.74
CA SER A 29 56.70 39.34 -28.75
C SER A 29 56.47 38.45 -29.97
N VAL A 30 56.78 39.01 -31.12
CA VAL A 30 56.50 38.51 -32.48
C VAL A 30 57.58 37.54 -32.92
N GLN A 31 57.18 36.40 -33.50
CA GLN A 31 57.98 35.71 -34.52
C GLN A 31 57.09 34.90 -35.46
N LEU A 32 57.16 35.23 -36.75
CA LEU A 32 56.48 34.57 -37.88
C LEU A 32 57.20 33.26 -38.27
N PRO A 33 56.52 32.33 -38.97
CA PRO A 33 56.71 30.89 -38.84
C PRO A 33 57.58 30.28 -39.94
N PRO A 34 58.13 29.06 -39.74
CA PRO A 34 58.47 28.18 -40.84
C PRO A 34 57.25 27.32 -41.21
N MET A 35 56.84 27.43 -42.48
CA MET A 35 55.93 26.52 -43.18
C MET A 35 56.28 25.06 -42.91
N LEU A 36 55.33 24.23 -42.50
CA LEU A 36 55.38 22.77 -42.72
C LEU A 36 53.98 22.12 -42.55
N ARG A 37 53.47 21.64 -43.69
CA ARG A 37 52.61 20.45 -43.88
C ARG A 37 51.25 20.41 -43.17
N SER A 38 50.20 20.80 -43.89
CA SER A 38 48.81 20.47 -43.56
C SER A 38 48.55 18.97 -43.77
N THR A 39 48.62 18.16 -42.72
CA THR A 39 47.89 16.89 -42.69
C THR A 39 46.47 17.19 -42.21
N VAL A 40 45.55 17.39 -43.16
CA VAL A 40 44.12 17.46 -42.85
C VAL A 40 43.66 16.04 -42.50
N PRO A 41 43.14 15.76 -41.30
CA PRO A 41 42.50 14.48 -41.03
C PRO A 41 41.20 14.40 -41.84
N PRO A 42 40.83 13.23 -42.41
CA PRO A 42 39.60 13.11 -43.18
C PRO A 42 38.39 13.35 -42.27
N PRO A 43 37.32 14.00 -42.78
CA PRO A 43 36.13 14.28 -41.99
C PRO A 43 35.49 12.96 -41.54
N ALA A 44 35.38 12.77 -40.22
CA ALA A 44 34.65 11.64 -39.65
C ALA A 44 33.16 11.77 -40.01
N LEU A 45 32.68 10.87 -40.86
CA LEU A 45 31.30 10.82 -41.30
C LEU A 45 30.42 10.33 -40.14
N THR A 46 29.97 11.28 -39.33
CA THR A 46 29.15 10.99 -38.15
C THR A 46 27.71 10.74 -38.62
N ARG A 47 27.28 9.47 -38.66
CA ARG A 47 25.87 9.13 -38.91
C ARG A 47 25.02 9.60 -37.74
N LEU A 48 24.30 10.71 -37.92
CA LEU A 48 23.26 11.15 -37.00
C LEU A 48 22.07 10.19 -37.11
N TYR A 49 21.97 9.22 -36.19
CA TYR A 49 20.77 8.40 -36.06
C TYR A 49 19.62 9.28 -35.56
N ALA A 50 18.52 9.31 -36.31
CA ALA A 50 17.31 10.02 -35.92
C ALA A 50 16.79 9.46 -34.59
N THR A 51 16.87 10.25 -33.51
CA THR A 51 16.13 9.96 -32.28
C THR A 51 14.66 10.08 -32.62
N LYS A 52 13.93 8.94 -32.60
CA LYS A 52 12.47 8.97 -32.68
C LYS A 52 11.99 9.92 -31.58
N LYS A 53 11.38 11.04 -31.97
CA LYS A 53 10.63 11.92 -31.08
C LYS A 53 9.70 11.02 -30.28
N SER A 54 9.94 10.89 -28.97
CA SER A 54 9.05 10.20 -28.08
C SER A 54 7.74 10.98 -28.12
N LYS A 55 6.78 10.52 -28.94
CA LYS A 55 5.38 10.88 -28.73
C LYS A 55 5.07 10.31 -27.36
N ALA A 56 5.14 11.16 -26.34
CA ALA A 56 4.47 10.92 -25.09
C ALA A 56 3.03 10.60 -25.47
N LYS A 57 2.68 9.31 -25.39
CA LYS A 57 1.32 8.86 -25.60
C LYS A 57 0.56 9.48 -24.46
N ALA A 58 -0.06 10.64 -24.71
CA ALA A 58 -1.02 11.20 -23.78
C ALA A 58 -1.95 10.04 -23.43
N LYS A 59 -2.01 9.67 -22.15
CA LYS A 59 -3.05 8.78 -21.65
C LYS A 59 -4.36 9.51 -21.91
N GLY A 60 -4.90 9.32 -23.11
CA GLY A 60 -6.25 9.76 -23.43
C GLY A 60 -7.13 9.13 -22.36
N GLN A 61 -7.83 9.97 -21.61
CA GLN A 61 -8.98 9.51 -20.85
C GLN A 61 -9.84 8.75 -21.86
N GLN A 62 -9.97 7.43 -21.67
CA GLN A 62 -10.88 6.67 -22.50
C GLN A 62 -12.25 7.33 -22.33
N ALA A 63 -12.83 7.82 -23.43
CA ALA A 63 -14.16 8.38 -23.41
C ALA A 63 -15.08 7.40 -22.69
N LYS A 64 -15.76 7.86 -21.64
CA LYS A 64 -16.73 7.06 -20.89
C LYS A 64 -17.76 6.58 -21.90
N VAL A 65 -17.75 5.28 -22.17
CA VAL A 65 -18.59 4.68 -23.19
C VAL A 65 -20.01 4.68 -22.64
N ASN A 66 -20.77 5.74 -22.92
CA ASN A 66 -22.20 5.84 -22.65
C ASN A 66 -22.93 5.10 -23.78
N ILE A 67 -23.23 3.82 -23.58
CA ILE A 67 -24.12 3.05 -24.47
C ILE A 67 -25.52 3.05 -23.86
N ASN A 68 -26.54 3.02 -24.72
CA ASN A 68 -27.92 2.79 -24.33
C ASN A 68 -28.02 1.42 -23.63
N ALA A 69 -28.24 1.43 -22.31
CA ALA A 69 -28.30 0.22 -21.47
C ALA A 69 -29.30 -0.83 -21.99
N SER A 70 -30.40 -0.36 -22.57
CA SER A 70 -31.50 -1.18 -23.09
C SER A 70 -31.14 -2.09 -24.27
N LEU A 71 -30.09 -1.81 -25.05
CA LEU A 71 -29.65 -2.72 -26.14
C LEU A 71 -28.62 -3.76 -25.67
N VAL A 72 -28.06 -3.59 -24.48
CA VAL A 72 -26.99 -4.43 -23.94
C VAL A 72 -27.52 -5.47 -22.95
N GLU A 73 -28.60 -5.14 -22.24
CA GLU A 73 -29.27 -5.99 -21.24
C GLU A 73 -29.70 -7.35 -21.82
N ASP A 74 -30.18 -7.41 -23.05
CA ASP A 74 -30.64 -8.67 -23.68
C ASP A 74 -29.50 -9.65 -24.05
N ILE A 75 -28.25 -9.17 -24.10
CA ILE A 75 -27.11 -9.95 -24.60
C ILE A 75 -26.18 -10.38 -23.47
N VAL A 76 -25.90 -9.46 -22.54
CA VAL A 76 -25.10 -9.71 -21.35
C VAL A 76 -25.70 -8.90 -20.20
N ASN A 77 -26.08 -9.59 -19.13
CA ASN A 77 -26.51 -8.97 -17.88
C ASN A 77 -25.34 -8.20 -17.25
N LEU A 78 -25.18 -6.93 -17.62
CA LEU A 78 -24.10 -6.09 -17.08
C LEU A 78 -24.18 -5.93 -15.56
N ASP A 79 -25.38 -6.02 -14.99
CA ASP A 79 -25.58 -5.89 -13.55
C ASP A 79 -25.14 -7.14 -12.78
N GLU A 80 -25.27 -8.34 -13.37
CA GLU A 80 -24.68 -9.56 -12.81
C GLU A 80 -23.15 -9.45 -12.80
N VAL A 81 -22.55 -9.00 -13.91
CA VAL A 81 -21.09 -8.81 -14.00
C VAL A 81 -20.60 -7.79 -12.97
N LYS A 82 -21.34 -6.70 -12.76
CA LYS A 82 -21.02 -5.73 -11.69
C LYS A 82 -21.14 -6.36 -10.30
N GLY A 83 -22.18 -7.16 -10.07
CA GLY A 83 -22.39 -7.90 -8.83
C GLY A 83 -21.22 -8.84 -8.53
N ASP A 84 -20.79 -9.62 -9.52
CA ASP A 84 -19.65 -10.53 -9.42
C ASP A 84 -18.33 -9.80 -9.17
N MET A 85 -18.12 -8.64 -9.82
CA MET A 85 -16.94 -7.81 -9.53
C MET A 85 -16.98 -7.22 -8.11
N ALA A 86 -18.16 -6.85 -7.62
CA ALA A 86 -18.35 -6.33 -6.27
C ALA A 86 -18.16 -7.41 -5.20
N THR A 87 -18.58 -8.66 -5.44
CA THR A 87 -18.33 -9.77 -4.52
C THR A 87 -16.83 -10.07 -4.41
N VAL A 88 -16.07 -10.00 -5.51
CA VAL A 88 -14.59 -10.11 -5.46
C VAL A 88 -13.97 -9.04 -4.56
N LEU A 89 -14.44 -7.79 -4.63
CA LEU A 89 -13.98 -6.74 -3.72
C LEU A 89 -14.39 -7.00 -2.27
N ALA A 90 -15.59 -7.50 -2.03
CA ALA A 90 -16.08 -7.81 -0.69
C ALA A 90 -15.24 -8.92 -0.05
N SER A 91 -14.96 -10.01 -0.78
CA SER A 91 -14.09 -11.10 -0.32
C SER A 91 -12.67 -10.61 0.00
N LEU A 92 -12.09 -9.73 -0.82
CA LEU A 92 -10.77 -9.16 -0.53
C LEU A 92 -10.77 -8.32 0.75
N LYS A 93 -11.80 -7.50 0.99
CA LYS A 93 -11.93 -6.72 2.23
C LYS A 93 -12.02 -7.63 3.46
N GLU A 94 -12.79 -8.70 3.34
CA GLU A 94 -12.91 -9.70 4.40
C GLU A 94 -11.58 -10.41 4.67
N ASP A 95 -10.88 -10.85 3.64
CA ASP A 95 -9.54 -11.46 3.75
C ASP A 95 -8.54 -10.53 4.45
N TYR A 96 -8.59 -9.23 4.14
CA TYR A 96 -7.75 -8.24 4.80
C TYR A 96 -8.11 -8.09 6.29
N SER A 97 -9.40 -7.99 6.63
CA SER A 97 -9.82 -7.87 8.03
C SER A 97 -9.43 -9.08 8.88
N ARG A 98 -9.52 -10.29 8.31
CA ARG A 98 -9.22 -11.54 9.01
C ARG A 98 -7.72 -11.78 9.17
N ASN A 99 -6.92 -11.52 8.13
CA ASN A 99 -5.52 -11.97 8.09
C ASN A 99 -4.49 -10.85 8.35
N LEU A 100 -4.84 -9.59 8.09
CA LEU A 100 -3.86 -8.47 8.09
C LEU A 100 -3.98 -7.55 9.31
N ASN A 101 -4.56 -8.03 10.42
CA ASN A 101 -4.65 -7.23 11.62
C ASN A 101 -3.31 -7.18 12.37
N ILE A 102 -2.84 -5.96 12.68
CA ILE A 102 -1.73 -5.78 13.61
C ILE A 102 -2.29 -6.07 15.00
N ARG A 103 -1.73 -7.08 15.67
CA ARG A 103 -2.16 -7.62 16.97
C ARG A 103 -1.99 -6.66 18.16
N THR A 104 -2.20 -5.36 17.96
CA THR A 104 -2.04 -4.27 18.94
C THR A 104 -3.30 -3.43 19.11
N ALA A 105 -4.32 -3.59 18.26
CA ALA A 105 -5.59 -2.88 18.43
C ALA A 105 -6.41 -3.47 19.60
N PRO A 106 -7.19 -2.66 20.33
CA PRO A 106 -8.03 -3.14 21.44
C PRO A 106 -9.02 -4.23 20.99
N GLY A 107 -9.57 -4.11 19.78
CA GLY A 107 -10.47 -5.11 19.22
C GLY A 107 -9.82 -6.46 18.85
N ALA A 108 -8.49 -6.60 18.99
CA ALA A 108 -7.82 -7.89 18.78
C ALA A 108 -8.23 -8.94 19.83
N LEU A 109 -8.68 -8.51 21.02
CA LEU A 109 -9.08 -9.40 22.11
C LEU A 109 -10.58 -9.75 22.08
N ASP A 110 -11.38 -9.08 21.26
CA ASP A 110 -12.84 -9.24 21.23
C ASP A 110 -13.29 -10.63 20.79
N HIS A 111 -12.50 -11.28 19.91
CA HIS A 111 -12.78 -12.61 19.39
C HIS A 111 -12.45 -13.75 20.37
N ILE A 112 -11.83 -13.45 21.51
CA ILE A 112 -11.44 -14.46 22.49
C ILE A 112 -12.69 -14.88 23.27
N THR A 113 -13.04 -16.15 23.13
CA THR A 113 -14.14 -16.77 23.88
C THR A 113 -13.65 -17.26 25.24
N VAL A 114 -14.35 -16.87 26.29
CA VAL A 114 -14.11 -17.28 27.68
C VAL A 114 -15.17 -18.30 28.07
N ASN A 115 -14.72 -19.43 28.62
CA ASN A 115 -15.62 -20.45 29.15
C ASN A 115 -15.94 -20.12 30.62
N THR A 116 -17.17 -19.71 30.89
CA THR A 116 -17.69 -19.47 32.25
C THR A 116 -18.61 -20.63 32.64
N LYS A 117 -19.02 -20.69 33.92
CA LYS A 117 -19.95 -21.70 34.42
C LYS A 117 -21.28 -21.71 33.65
N ASP A 118 -21.73 -20.54 33.22
CA ASP A 118 -23.01 -20.34 32.54
C ASP A 118 -22.94 -20.53 31.00
N GLY A 119 -21.75 -20.77 30.45
CA GLY A 119 -21.55 -20.96 29.01
C GLY A 119 -20.32 -20.25 28.44
N ARG A 120 -20.23 -20.23 27.11
CA ARG A 120 -19.14 -19.57 26.37
C ARG A 120 -19.55 -18.15 25.97
N PHE A 121 -18.80 -17.16 26.41
CA PHE A 121 -19.06 -15.75 26.07
C PHE A 121 -17.80 -15.09 25.52
N PRO A 122 -17.90 -14.15 24.57
CA PRO A 122 -16.77 -13.35 24.13
C PRO A 122 -16.32 -12.41 25.25
N LEU A 123 -15.01 -12.14 25.31
CA LEU A 123 -14.41 -11.32 26.36
C LEU A 123 -15.03 -9.91 26.46
N ASN A 124 -15.45 -9.33 25.34
CA ASN A 124 -16.08 -8.01 25.27
C ASN A 124 -17.43 -7.93 26.03
N GLN A 125 -18.14 -9.06 26.22
CA GLN A 125 -19.38 -9.07 26.98
C GLN A 125 -19.15 -9.19 28.48
N LEU A 126 -18.05 -9.81 28.89
CA LEU A 126 -17.75 -10.07 30.30
C LEU A 126 -17.00 -8.92 30.97
N GLY A 127 -16.29 -8.10 30.18
CA GLY A 127 -15.50 -7.00 30.71
C GLY A 127 -15.24 -5.89 29.71
N GLN A 128 -14.88 -4.73 30.23
CA GLN A 128 -14.55 -3.56 29.43
C GLN A 128 -13.06 -3.58 29.05
N ILE A 129 -12.79 -3.59 27.75
CA ILE A 129 -11.43 -3.56 27.20
C ILE A 129 -11.02 -2.10 26.97
N SER A 130 -9.90 -1.70 27.58
CA SER A 130 -9.37 -0.34 27.46
C SER A 130 -7.86 -0.38 27.18
N MET A 131 -7.40 0.48 26.28
CA MET A 131 -5.97 0.58 25.94
C MET A 131 -5.33 1.69 26.77
N LYS A 132 -4.45 1.32 27.72
CA LYS A 132 -3.72 2.29 28.56
C LYS A 132 -2.44 2.78 27.88
N SER A 133 -1.77 1.89 27.15
CA SER A 133 -0.57 2.16 26.35
C SER A 133 -0.58 1.22 25.14
N PRO A 134 0.09 1.53 24.01
CA PRO A 134 0.17 0.63 22.87
C PRO A 134 0.72 -0.78 23.18
N GLN A 135 1.42 -0.93 24.31
CA GLN A 135 1.97 -2.20 24.80
C GLN A 135 1.20 -2.78 25.98
N LEU A 136 0.18 -2.10 26.51
CA LEU A 136 -0.54 -2.52 27.70
C LEU A 136 -2.04 -2.28 27.52
N ILE A 137 -2.77 -3.38 27.37
CA ILE A 137 -4.23 -3.40 27.39
C ILE A 137 -4.69 -3.77 28.79
N VAL A 138 -5.75 -3.10 29.25
CA VAL A 138 -6.38 -3.33 30.54
C VAL A 138 -7.80 -3.84 30.29
N VAL A 139 -8.11 -5.01 30.81
CA VAL A 139 -9.45 -5.60 30.78
C VAL A 139 -10.04 -5.51 32.18
N ASN A 140 -11.13 -4.75 32.31
CA ASN A 140 -11.82 -4.55 33.58
C ASN A 140 -13.00 -5.55 33.67
N MET A 141 -12.92 -6.48 34.62
CA MET A 141 -13.91 -7.56 34.83
C MET A 141 -14.83 -7.29 36.04
N THR A 142 -15.06 -6.02 36.39
CA THR A 142 -15.81 -5.62 37.59
C THR A 142 -17.24 -6.15 37.64
N GLY A 143 -17.85 -6.43 36.48
CA GLY A 143 -19.19 -7.03 36.40
C GLY A 143 -19.23 -8.51 36.79
N PHE A 144 -18.14 -9.25 36.57
CA PHE A 144 -18.07 -10.70 36.79
C PHE A 144 -16.68 -11.09 37.36
N PRO A 145 -16.42 -10.82 38.65
CA PRO A 145 -15.11 -11.06 39.25
C PRO A 145 -14.72 -12.56 39.26
N GLU A 146 -15.70 -13.46 39.29
CA GLU A 146 -15.52 -14.91 39.21
C GLU A 146 -15.03 -15.40 37.83
N ALA A 147 -15.32 -14.66 36.77
CA ALA A 147 -14.88 -14.98 35.41
C ALA A 147 -13.43 -14.55 35.13
N THR A 148 -12.78 -13.83 36.06
CA THR A 148 -11.41 -13.31 35.90
C THR A 148 -10.38 -14.43 35.67
N ALA A 149 -10.50 -15.54 36.41
CA ALA A 149 -9.61 -16.69 36.26
C ALA A 149 -9.79 -17.37 34.89
N ALA A 150 -11.03 -17.55 34.46
CA ALA A 150 -11.37 -18.12 33.15
C ALA A 150 -10.87 -17.22 32.01
N ALA A 151 -11.04 -15.89 32.13
CA ALA A 151 -10.53 -14.92 31.15
C ALA A 151 -9.00 -14.95 31.05
N THR A 152 -8.30 -15.07 32.18
CA THR A 152 -6.84 -15.20 32.24
C THR A 152 -6.36 -16.45 31.51
N GLN A 153 -7.04 -17.58 31.71
CA GLN A 153 -6.73 -18.83 31.02
C GLN A 153 -7.03 -18.72 29.51
N ALA A 154 -8.19 -18.18 29.12
CA ALA A 154 -8.55 -17.98 27.72
C ALA A 154 -7.56 -17.06 26.99
N LEU A 155 -7.06 -16.00 27.63
CA LEU A 155 -6.04 -15.11 27.07
C LEU A 155 -4.71 -15.84 26.84
N ARG A 156 -4.32 -16.75 27.74
CA ARG A 156 -3.09 -17.55 27.62
C ARG A 156 -3.19 -18.63 26.54
N GLU A 157 -4.37 -19.25 26.40
CA GLU A 157 -4.65 -20.28 25.39
C GLU A 157 -4.98 -19.71 24.01
N SER A 158 -5.28 -18.41 23.92
CA SER A 158 -5.61 -17.73 22.67
C SER A 158 -4.49 -17.82 21.62
N SER A 159 -4.85 -17.56 20.36
CA SER A 159 -3.88 -17.52 19.24
C SER A 159 -2.73 -16.52 19.45
N MET A 160 -2.87 -15.57 20.39
CA MET A 160 -1.87 -14.55 20.68
C MET A 160 -0.87 -14.97 21.77
N LYS A 161 -1.15 -16.04 22.54
CA LYS A 161 -0.28 -16.57 23.60
C LYS A 161 0.29 -15.49 24.52
N LEU A 162 -0.59 -14.61 25.01
CA LEU A 162 -0.20 -13.48 25.85
C LEU A 162 -0.02 -13.93 27.31
N ASN A 163 0.77 -13.19 28.08
CA ASN A 163 0.94 -13.43 29.51
C ASN A 163 0.20 -12.37 30.34
N PRO A 164 -1.09 -12.57 30.66
CA PRO A 164 -1.87 -11.64 31.48
C PRO A 164 -1.40 -11.64 32.94
N GLU A 165 -1.38 -10.45 33.55
CA GLU A 165 -1.17 -10.19 34.98
C GLU A 165 -2.49 -9.76 35.62
N VAL A 166 -2.87 -10.36 36.75
CA VAL A 166 -4.17 -10.14 37.39
C VAL A 166 -3.99 -9.29 38.64
N ASP A 167 -4.65 -8.13 38.67
CA ASP A 167 -4.75 -7.21 39.79
C ASP A 167 -6.20 -7.20 40.31
N GLY A 168 -6.58 -8.22 41.08
CA GLY A 168 -7.94 -8.36 41.59
C GLY A 168 -8.97 -8.51 40.47
N THR A 169 -9.73 -7.45 40.16
CA THR A 169 -10.74 -7.42 39.08
C THR A 169 -10.21 -6.85 37.75
N ILE A 170 -8.94 -6.44 37.70
CA ILE A 170 -8.32 -5.81 36.54
C ILE A 170 -7.27 -6.76 35.97
N ILE A 171 -7.34 -7.06 34.67
CA ILE A 171 -6.34 -7.89 33.98
C ILE A 171 -5.48 -6.99 33.09
N ARG A 172 -4.17 -7.00 33.32
CA ARG A 172 -3.19 -6.31 32.48
C ARG A 172 -2.62 -7.29 31.48
N VAL A 173 -2.73 -6.94 30.21
CA VAL A 173 -2.25 -7.76 29.10
C VAL A 173 -1.10 -7.01 28.41
N PRO A 174 0.17 -7.37 28.71
CA PRO A 174 1.31 -6.84 27.99
C PRO A 174 1.35 -7.41 26.57
N ILE A 175 1.37 -6.54 25.57
CA ILE A 175 1.51 -6.90 24.16
C ILE A 175 2.96 -6.72 23.73
N PRO A 176 3.62 -7.80 23.26
CA PRO A 176 4.96 -7.70 22.67
C PRO A 176 4.96 -6.76 21.46
N LYS A 177 6.04 -6.00 21.29
CA LYS A 177 6.20 -5.16 20.10
C LYS A 177 6.26 -6.03 18.85
N VAL A 178 5.45 -5.70 17.85
CA VAL A 178 5.56 -6.33 16.52
C VAL A 178 6.87 -5.92 15.86
N THR A 179 7.68 -6.91 15.45
CA THR A 179 8.94 -6.66 14.74
C THR A 179 8.67 -6.13 13.34
N ARG A 180 9.65 -5.40 12.77
CA ARG A 180 9.57 -4.91 11.39
C ARG A 180 9.41 -6.05 10.39
N GLU A 181 10.13 -7.15 10.60
CA GLU A 181 10.02 -8.37 9.77
C GLU A 181 8.59 -8.92 9.73
N HIS A 182 7.88 -8.91 10.86
CA HIS A 182 6.48 -9.36 10.91
C HIS A 182 5.57 -8.43 10.09
N ARG A 183 5.74 -7.11 10.20
CA ARG A 183 5.00 -6.13 9.38
C ARG A 183 5.26 -6.30 7.89
N GLU A 184 6.52 -6.55 7.51
CA GLU A 184 6.90 -6.84 6.13
C GLU A 184 6.28 -8.14 5.61
N ASN A 185 6.18 -9.18 6.46
CA ASN A 185 5.51 -10.42 6.11
C ASN A 185 3.99 -10.21 5.90
N LEU A 186 3.32 -9.41 6.75
CA LEU A 186 1.92 -9.04 6.54
C LEU A 186 1.73 -8.27 5.22
N ALA A 187 2.64 -7.35 4.88
CA ALA A 187 2.59 -6.62 3.61
C ALA A 187 2.75 -7.56 2.40
N LYS A 188 3.62 -8.58 2.49
CA LYS A 188 3.74 -9.62 1.46
C LYS A 188 2.45 -10.42 1.31
N LEU A 189 1.81 -10.80 2.42
CA LEU A 189 0.52 -11.50 2.40
C LEU A 189 -0.58 -10.63 1.77
N ALA A 190 -0.64 -9.34 2.10
CA ALA A 190 -1.57 -8.40 1.49
C ALA A 190 -1.45 -8.38 -0.04
N LYS A 191 -0.21 -8.38 -0.54
CA LYS A 191 0.06 -8.46 -1.99
C LYS A 191 -0.42 -9.79 -2.59
N GLN A 192 -0.26 -10.91 -1.89
CA GLN A 192 -0.76 -12.21 -2.35
C GLN A 192 -2.28 -12.23 -2.48
N PHE A 193 -3.02 -11.73 -1.47
CA PHE A 193 -4.48 -11.63 -1.55
C PHE A 193 -4.95 -10.70 -2.68
N SER A 194 -4.25 -9.59 -2.88
CA SER A 194 -4.53 -8.68 -4.00
C SER A 194 -4.36 -9.35 -5.36
N ASN A 195 -3.32 -10.18 -5.51
CA ASN A 195 -3.09 -10.94 -6.74
C ASN A 195 -4.20 -11.98 -6.97
N LYS A 196 -4.65 -12.68 -5.92
CA LYS A 196 -5.78 -13.61 -6.00
C LYS A 196 -7.06 -12.90 -6.44
N ALA A 197 -7.38 -11.74 -5.85
CA ALA A 197 -8.55 -10.96 -6.25
C ALA A 197 -8.46 -10.48 -7.71
N LYS A 198 -7.27 -10.04 -8.16
CA LYS A 198 -7.04 -9.67 -9.57
C LYS A 198 -7.21 -10.88 -10.51
N GLU A 199 -6.82 -12.07 -10.08
CA GLU A 199 -7.04 -13.30 -10.85
C GLU A 199 -8.54 -13.61 -10.95
N SER A 200 -9.29 -13.54 -9.85
CA SER A 200 -10.75 -13.70 -9.84
C SER A 200 -11.44 -12.66 -10.74
N LEU A 201 -11.04 -11.38 -10.66
CA LEU A 201 -11.54 -10.31 -11.53
C LEU A 201 -11.29 -10.62 -13.02
N ARG A 202 -10.12 -11.16 -13.36
CA ARG A 202 -9.82 -11.60 -14.74
C ARG A 202 -10.72 -12.74 -15.17
N ARG A 203 -11.04 -13.70 -14.28
CA ARG A 203 -11.96 -14.81 -14.58
C ARG A 203 -13.36 -14.28 -14.89
N VAL A 204 -13.92 -13.42 -14.04
CA VAL A 204 -15.24 -12.78 -14.26
C VAL A 204 -15.27 -12.04 -15.59
N ARG A 205 -14.26 -11.20 -15.87
CA ARG A 205 -14.14 -10.47 -17.14
C ARG A 205 -14.08 -11.41 -18.34
N SER A 206 -13.27 -12.47 -18.28
CA SER A 206 -13.14 -13.44 -19.37
C SER A 206 -14.44 -14.22 -19.61
N SER A 207 -15.17 -14.58 -18.55
CA SER A 207 -16.48 -15.22 -18.65
C SER A 207 -17.49 -14.31 -19.35
N ALA A 208 -17.58 -13.03 -18.94
CA ALA A 208 -18.46 -12.04 -19.56
C ALA A 208 -18.14 -11.82 -21.04
N ILE A 209 -16.85 -11.68 -21.40
CA ILE A 209 -16.42 -11.55 -22.80
C ILE A 209 -16.74 -12.82 -23.60
N THR A 210 -16.58 -14.00 -23.00
CA THR A 210 -16.88 -15.27 -23.68
C THR A 210 -18.38 -15.41 -23.92
N GLN A 211 -19.24 -14.98 -22.99
CA GLN A 211 -20.69 -14.92 -23.18
C GLN A 211 -21.07 -13.94 -24.31
N ALA A 212 -20.51 -12.73 -24.30
CA ALA A 212 -20.73 -11.74 -25.38
C ALA A 212 -20.30 -12.27 -26.76
N LYS A 213 -19.27 -13.13 -26.82
CA LYS A 213 -18.79 -13.74 -28.07
C LYS A 213 -19.61 -14.94 -28.53
N LYS A 214 -20.45 -15.54 -27.69
CA LYS A 214 -21.33 -16.66 -28.07
C LYS A 214 -22.55 -16.18 -28.85
N SER A 215 -22.99 -14.95 -28.63
CA SER A 215 -24.14 -14.31 -29.31
C SER A 215 -23.78 -13.63 -30.64
N LYS A 216 -22.61 -13.94 -31.22
CA LYS A 216 -22.12 -13.36 -32.49
C LYS A 216 -23.05 -13.57 -33.68
N ASP A 217 -23.80 -14.67 -33.70
CA ASP A 217 -24.68 -15.00 -34.83
C ASP A 217 -25.99 -14.19 -34.78
N THR A 218 -26.34 -13.64 -33.62
CA THR A 218 -27.59 -12.89 -33.38
C THR A 218 -27.37 -11.38 -33.34
N VAL A 219 -26.14 -10.93 -33.09
CA VAL A 219 -25.82 -9.53 -32.77
C VAL A 219 -24.74 -8.98 -33.71
N SER A 220 -24.85 -7.71 -34.08
CA SER A 220 -23.82 -7.00 -34.84
C SER A 220 -22.45 -7.02 -34.15
N GLU A 221 -21.38 -7.22 -34.94
CA GLU A 221 -20.00 -7.22 -34.44
C GLU A 221 -19.62 -5.91 -33.74
N ASP A 222 -20.17 -4.78 -34.19
CA ASP A 222 -19.92 -3.47 -33.59
C ASP A 222 -20.47 -3.38 -32.16
N THR A 223 -21.64 -3.97 -31.90
CA THR A 223 -22.24 -4.03 -30.56
C THR A 223 -21.38 -4.88 -29.63
N ILE A 224 -20.85 -6.01 -30.09
CA ILE A 224 -19.98 -6.88 -29.30
C ILE A 224 -18.69 -6.14 -28.91
N ARG A 225 -18.08 -5.42 -29.86
CA ARG A 225 -16.89 -4.60 -29.60
C ARG A 225 -17.16 -3.49 -28.59
N LEU A 226 -18.37 -2.93 -28.58
CA LEU A 226 -18.80 -1.94 -27.59
C LEU A 226 -18.95 -2.55 -26.20
N ILE A 227 -19.57 -3.73 -26.08
CA ILE A 227 -19.71 -4.48 -24.81
C ILE A 227 -18.33 -4.83 -24.25
N GLU A 228 -17.41 -5.33 -25.08
CA GLU A 228 -16.04 -5.64 -24.66
C GLU A 228 -15.33 -4.43 -24.07
N LYS A 229 -15.47 -3.25 -24.70
CA LYS A 229 -14.90 -1.99 -24.18
C LYS A 229 -15.52 -1.62 -22.84
N GLN A 230 -16.84 -1.77 -22.69
CA GLN A 230 -17.52 -1.44 -21.44
C GLN A 230 -17.10 -2.37 -20.29
N VAL A 231 -17.09 -3.68 -20.52
CA VAL A 231 -16.62 -4.68 -19.55
C VAL A 231 -15.16 -4.43 -19.18
N GLN A 232 -14.31 -4.04 -20.14
CA GLN A 232 -12.94 -3.67 -19.88
C GLN A 232 -12.81 -2.41 -19.01
N GLN A 233 -13.59 -1.36 -19.30
CA GLN A 233 -13.62 -0.13 -18.49
C GLN A 233 -14.07 -0.42 -17.05
N MET A 234 -15.09 -1.26 -16.86
CA MET A 234 -15.52 -1.71 -15.53
C MET A 234 -14.37 -2.45 -14.83
N ALA A 235 -13.77 -3.45 -15.46
CA ALA A 235 -12.67 -4.21 -14.88
C ALA A 235 -11.47 -3.33 -14.50
N ASP A 236 -11.12 -2.34 -15.33
CA ASP A 236 -10.04 -1.39 -15.05
C ASP A 236 -10.33 -0.51 -13.84
N SER A 237 -11.60 -0.10 -13.65
CA SER A 237 -12.03 0.65 -12.45
C SER A 237 -11.91 -0.18 -11.17
N TYR A 238 -12.40 -1.41 -11.17
CA TYR A 238 -12.29 -2.33 -10.04
C TYR A 238 -10.83 -2.71 -9.74
N ALA A 239 -10.00 -2.88 -10.78
CA ALA A 239 -8.56 -3.13 -10.62
C ALA A 239 -7.86 -1.94 -9.93
N ALA A 240 -8.21 -0.71 -10.29
CA ALA A 240 -7.69 0.49 -9.63
C ALA A 240 -8.14 0.56 -8.16
N ASP A 241 -9.36 0.14 -7.85
CA ASP A 241 -9.85 0.12 -6.47
C ASP A 241 -9.17 -0.95 -5.61
N ILE A 242 -8.84 -2.12 -6.18
CA ILE A 242 -7.98 -3.13 -5.53
C ILE A 242 -6.61 -2.51 -5.21
N ASP A 243 -6.01 -1.78 -6.15
CA ASP A 243 -4.70 -1.15 -5.96
C ASP A 243 -4.74 -0.04 -4.89
N LYS A 244 -5.81 0.76 -4.83
CA LYS A 244 -6.02 1.74 -3.75
C LYS A 244 -6.13 1.06 -2.39
N GLN A 245 -6.89 -0.03 -2.29
CA GLN A 245 -7.05 -0.78 -1.04
C GLN A 245 -5.73 -1.42 -0.58
N LEU A 246 -4.96 -2.00 -1.50
CA LEU A 246 -3.62 -2.52 -1.23
C LEU A 246 -2.71 -1.40 -0.69
N ALA A 247 -2.67 -0.24 -1.35
CA ALA A 247 -1.82 0.87 -0.94
C ALA A 247 -2.20 1.40 0.44
N THR A 248 -3.50 1.54 0.71
CA THR A 248 -4.03 1.97 2.01
C THR A 248 -3.62 0.99 3.10
N LYS A 249 -3.85 -0.31 2.89
CA LYS A 249 -3.49 -1.36 3.85
C LYS A 249 -1.99 -1.51 4.06
N THR A 250 -1.19 -1.37 3.01
CA THR A 250 0.27 -1.41 3.12
C THR A 250 0.80 -0.23 3.92
N LYS A 251 0.20 0.96 3.75
CA LYS A 251 0.52 2.13 4.56
C LYS A 251 0.13 1.94 6.03
N GLU A 252 -1.01 1.33 6.32
CA GLU A 252 -1.41 0.95 7.69
C GLU A 252 -0.44 -0.05 8.34
N LEU A 253 0.07 -1.01 7.56
CA LEU A 253 0.97 -2.06 8.06
C LEU A 253 2.41 -1.59 8.31
N LEU A 254 2.93 -0.70 7.45
CA LEU A 254 4.32 -0.23 7.51
C LEU A 254 4.49 1.14 8.18
N GLY A 255 3.41 1.92 8.29
CA GLY A 255 3.37 3.18 9.03
C GLY A 255 3.63 3.01 10.52
#